data_AF-A0A6B3GNT2-F1
#
_entry.id   AF-A0A6B3GNT2-F1
#
_cell.length_a   1.000
_cell.length_b   1.000
_cell.length_c   1.000
_cell.angle_alpha   90.00
_cell.angle_beta   90.00
_cell.angle_gamma   90.00
#
_symmetry.space_group_name_H-M   'P 1'
#
loop_
_entity.id
_entity.type
_entity.pdbx_description
1 polymer ?
#
loop_
_entity_poly.entity_id
_entity_poly.type
_entity_poly.pdbx_seq_one_letter_code
_entity_poly.pdbx_strand_id
1 'polypeptide(L)'
;LVKGGWLERPVETHDSWLHVVQNSWFEAGRAAKRYGVDEVCVIDGRQILNESSFYCALGESINGVGGYFGSTLDGLADCLASSQISSYPLALVWKHFPYSQKGMGVLSAASVVEVLREYGVDVKIR
;
A
#
# COMPACT_ATOMS: atom_id res chain seq x y z
N LEU A 1 15.66 3.57 -3.48
CA LEU A 1 14.99 2.26 -3.66
C LEU A 1 14.72 2.04 -5.14
N VAL A 2 14.60 0.78 -5.58
CA VAL A 2 14.24 0.41 -6.96
C VAL A 2 12.81 -0.10 -7.02
N LYS A 3 12.14 0.09 -8.16
CA LYS A 3 10.73 -0.30 -8.34
C LYS A 3 10.61 -1.81 -8.16
N GLY A 4 9.72 -2.24 -7.26
CA GLY A 4 9.51 -3.66 -7.02
C GLY A 4 10.72 -4.36 -6.40
N GLY A 5 11.61 -3.63 -5.72
CA GLY A 5 12.81 -4.23 -5.09
C GLY A 5 12.50 -5.25 -3.98
N TRP A 6 11.24 -5.36 -3.56
CA TRP A 6 10.72 -6.41 -2.70
C TRP A 6 10.31 -7.68 -3.48
N LEU A 7 9.88 -7.56 -4.75
CA LEU A 7 9.41 -8.70 -5.57
C LEU A 7 10.51 -9.74 -5.84
N GLU A 8 11.76 -9.29 -5.91
CA GLU A 8 12.92 -10.14 -6.18
C GLU A 8 13.47 -10.80 -4.91
N ARG A 9 12.83 -10.57 -3.75
CA ARG A 9 13.30 -11.04 -2.46
C ARG A 9 12.49 -12.23 -1.96
N PRO A 10 13.08 -13.06 -1.08
CA PRO A 10 12.31 -14.08 -0.37
C PRO A 10 11.21 -13.44 0.49
N VAL A 11 10.04 -14.07 0.53
CA VAL A 11 8.83 -13.54 1.20
C VAL A 11 9.06 -13.25 2.69
N GLU A 12 9.91 -14.02 3.35
CA GLU A 12 10.32 -13.86 4.74
C GLU A 12 11.07 -12.54 5.00
N THR A 13 11.57 -11.88 3.96
CA THR A 13 12.27 -10.60 4.06
C THR A 13 11.40 -9.39 3.74
N HIS A 14 10.15 -9.60 3.30
CA HIS A 14 9.27 -8.50 2.91
C HIS A 14 8.95 -7.55 4.06
N ASP A 15 8.86 -8.07 5.29
CA ASP A 15 8.70 -7.25 6.49
C ASP A 15 9.91 -6.34 6.72
N SER A 16 11.11 -6.90 6.62
CA SER A 16 12.35 -6.11 6.71
C SER A 16 12.46 -5.07 5.59
N TRP A 17 12.00 -5.40 4.37
CA TRP A 17 11.97 -4.43 3.28
C TRP A 17 10.97 -3.30 3.54
N LEU A 18 9.77 -3.61 4.03
CA LEU A 18 8.78 -2.62 4.42
C LEU A 18 9.32 -1.69 5.51
N HIS A 19 10.07 -2.24 6.47
CA HIS A 19 10.77 -1.44 7.48
C HIS A 19 11.81 -0.50 6.87
N VAL A 20 12.59 -0.95 5.89
CA VAL A 20 13.53 -0.10 5.14
C VAL A 20 12.80 1.01 4.38
N VAL A 21 11.68 0.69 3.72
CA VAL A 21 10.83 1.67 3.02
C VAL A 21 10.32 2.72 4.00
N GLN A 22 9.78 2.30 5.14
CA GLN A 22 9.24 3.18 6.17
C GLN A 22 10.32 4.11 6.74
N ASN A 23 11.47 3.57 7.17
CA ASN A 23 12.55 4.39 7.71
C ASN A 23 13.10 5.36 6.68
N SER A 24 13.37 4.89 5.46
CA SER A 24 13.86 5.75 4.38
C SER A 24 12.88 6.89 4.05
N TRP A 25 11.58 6.64 4.13
CA TRP A 25 10.55 7.65 3.91
C TRP A 25 10.60 8.77 4.95
N PHE A 26 10.68 8.42 6.23
CA PHE A 26 10.72 9.40 7.32
C PHE A 26 12.07 10.09 7.46
N GLU A 27 13.19 9.39 7.22
CA GLU A 27 14.52 9.99 7.14
C GLU A 27 14.62 11.05 6.04
N ALA A 28 13.89 10.87 4.94
CA ALA A 28 13.77 11.87 3.88
C ALA A 28 12.88 13.08 4.27
N GLY A 29 12.42 13.18 5.51
CA GLY A 29 11.60 14.28 6.02
C GLY A 29 10.17 14.28 5.48
N ARG A 30 9.69 13.15 4.94
CA ARG A 30 8.33 13.04 4.38
C ARG A 30 7.34 12.69 5.49
N ALA A 31 6.15 13.28 5.42
CA ALA A 31 5.05 12.92 6.29
C ALA A 31 4.39 11.60 5.83
N ALA A 32 3.66 10.95 6.74
CA ALA A 32 2.83 9.79 6.43
C ALA A 32 1.60 10.23 5.62
N LYS A 33 1.76 10.51 4.33
CA LYS A 33 0.66 10.93 3.44
C LYS A 33 0.97 10.63 1.98
N ARG A 34 -0.01 10.86 1.12
CA ARG A 34 0.10 10.77 -0.33
C ARG A 34 0.86 11.98 -0.88
N TYR A 35 1.81 11.71 -1.76
CA TYR A 35 2.57 12.67 -2.58
C TYR A 35 2.42 12.37 -4.07
N GLY A 36 2.04 11.14 -4.45
CA GLY A 36 1.78 10.83 -5.85
C GLY A 36 0.56 11.58 -6.39
N VAL A 37 0.68 12.00 -7.64
CA VAL A 37 -0.33 12.79 -8.36
C VAL A 37 -1.30 11.91 -9.16
N ASP A 38 -1.03 10.61 -9.26
CA ASP A 38 -1.86 9.67 -10.02
C ASP A 38 -3.21 9.48 -9.32
N GLU A 39 -4.31 9.77 -10.00
CA GLU A 39 -5.67 9.61 -9.48
C GLU A 39 -6.06 8.14 -9.27
N VAL A 40 -5.43 7.23 -10.03
CA VAL A 40 -5.69 5.80 -10.01
C VAL A 40 -4.42 5.04 -9.69
N CYS A 41 -4.38 4.41 -8.52
CA CYS A 41 -3.36 3.45 -8.16
C CYS A 41 -3.81 2.02 -8.53
N VAL A 42 -2.85 1.16 -8.88
CA VAL A 42 -3.10 -0.23 -9.29
C VAL A 42 -2.24 -1.18 -8.47
N ILE A 43 -2.84 -2.22 -7.91
CA ILE A 43 -2.14 -3.34 -7.27
C ILE A 43 -2.47 -4.63 -8.02
N ASP A 44 -1.46 -5.47 -8.23
CA ASP A 44 -1.62 -6.82 -8.76
C ASP A 44 -1.56 -7.85 -7.63
N GLY A 45 -2.70 -8.48 -7.35
CA GLY A 45 -2.86 -9.40 -6.25
C GLY A 45 -1.98 -10.64 -6.33
N ARG A 46 -1.47 -11.00 -7.51
CA ARG A 46 -0.53 -12.11 -7.69
C ARG A 46 0.84 -11.84 -7.06
N GLN A 47 1.17 -10.57 -6.82
CA GLN A 47 2.41 -10.16 -6.18
C GLN A 47 2.28 -10.15 -4.64
N ILE A 48 1.07 -10.27 -4.11
CA ILE A 48 0.82 -10.14 -2.67
C ILE A 48 0.96 -11.51 -2.01
N LEU A 49 2.14 -11.76 -1.42
CA LEU A 49 2.48 -13.04 -0.80
C LEU A 49 2.27 -13.05 0.71
N ASN A 50 2.19 -11.86 1.33
CA ASN A 50 1.88 -11.62 2.75
C ASN A 50 1.44 -10.15 2.94
N GLU A 51 1.11 -9.76 4.18
CA GLU A 51 0.70 -8.38 4.50
C GLU A 51 1.79 -7.35 4.14
N SER A 52 3.07 -7.63 4.42
CA SER A 52 4.15 -6.69 4.09
C SER A 52 4.29 -6.47 2.58
N SER A 53 4.04 -7.51 1.76
CA SER A 53 3.96 -7.40 0.29
C SER A 53 2.88 -6.42 -0.14
N PHE A 54 1.72 -6.47 0.53
CA PHE A 54 0.60 -5.58 0.25
C PHE A 54 0.99 -4.13 0.52
N TYR A 55 1.54 -3.82 1.69
CA TYR A 55 1.92 -2.46 2.03
C TYR A 55 3.04 -1.92 1.13
N CYS A 56 4.00 -2.77 0.72
CA CYS A 56 5.00 -2.39 -0.28
C CYS A 56 4.36 -2.05 -1.64
N ALA A 57 3.47 -2.91 -2.14
CA ALA A 57 2.78 -2.68 -3.40
C ALA A 57 1.90 -1.42 -3.37
N LEU A 58 1.16 -1.20 -2.27
CA LEU A 58 0.31 -0.04 -2.08
C LEU A 58 1.14 1.26 -2.02
N GLY A 59 2.18 1.26 -1.20
CA GLY A 59 3.08 2.41 -1.06
C GLY A 59 3.74 2.78 -2.39
N GLU A 60 4.21 1.80 -3.15
CA GLU A 60 4.80 2.04 -4.47
C GLU A 60 3.77 2.55 -5.49
N SER A 61 2.55 2.05 -5.42
CA SER A 61 1.46 2.45 -6.32
C SER A 61 0.95 3.86 -6.06
N ILE A 62 0.96 4.30 -4.79
CA ILE A 62 0.48 5.64 -4.39
C ILE A 62 1.59 6.69 -4.46
N ASN A 63 2.81 6.34 -4.06
CA ASN A 63 3.88 7.31 -3.80
C ASN A 63 5.13 7.12 -4.69
N GLY A 64 5.02 6.24 -5.70
CA GLY A 64 6.10 5.94 -6.64
C GLY A 64 7.15 5.00 -6.05
N VAL A 65 8.27 4.84 -6.76
CA VAL A 65 9.31 3.86 -6.41
C VAL A 65 9.77 3.99 -4.96
N GLY A 66 9.68 2.90 -4.18
CA GLY A 66 10.01 2.90 -2.75
C GLY A 66 9.08 3.76 -1.89
N GLY A 67 7.87 4.02 -2.36
CA GLY A 67 6.87 4.79 -1.63
C GLY A 67 6.37 4.07 -0.39
N TYR A 68 6.13 4.84 0.67
CA TYR A 68 5.49 4.38 1.90
C TYR A 68 4.04 4.88 1.94
N PHE A 69 3.10 4.02 2.35
CA PHE A 69 1.71 4.41 2.61
C PHE A 69 1.08 3.47 3.65
N GLY A 70 1.68 3.44 4.83
CA GLY A 70 1.28 2.57 5.95
C GLY A 70 2.03 1.24 5.98
N SER A 71 2.15 0.67 7.17
CA SER A 71 2.69 -0.68 7.42
C SER A 71 1.78 -1.56 8.30
N THR A 72 0.64 -1.00 8.71
CA THR A 72 -0.45 -1.62 9.49
C THR A 72 -1.78 -1.00 9.07
N LEU A 73 -2.92 -1.50 9.56
CA LEU A 73 -4.22 -0.87 9.33
C LEU A 73 -4.29 0.54 9.92
N ASP A 74 -3.79 0.74 11.14
CA ASP A 74 -3.71 2.06 11.76
C ASP A 74 -2.78 3.00 10.98
N GLY A 75 -1.61 2.49 10.56
CA GLY A 75 -0.67 3.28 9.75
C GLY A 75 -1.23 3.65 8.37
N LEU A 76 -2.06 2.78 7.78
CA LEU A 76 -2.81 3.07 6.56
C LEU A 76 -3.86 4.15 6.81
N ALA A 77 -4.64 4.03 7.89
CA ALA A 77 -5.62 5.03 8.30
C ALA A 77 -4.97 6.40 8.55
N ASP A 78 -3.84 6.46 9.24
CA ASP A 78 -3.07 7.69 9.46
C ASP A 78 -2.62 8.33 8.14
N CYS A 79 -2.14 7.51 7.20
CA CYS A 79 -1.74 7.98 5.87
C CYS A 79 -2.93 8.57 5.11
N LEU A 80 -4.08 7.91 5.17
CA LEU A 80 -5.32 8.35 4.53
C LEU A 80 -5.84 9.64 5.14
N ALA A 81 -5.95 9.71 6.48
CA ALA A 81 -6.37 10.88 7.23
C ALA A 81 -5.52 12.11 6.89
N SER A 82 -4.20 11.93 6.89
CA SER A 82 -3.23 12.99 6.58
C SER A 82 -3.25 13.42 5.10
N SER A 83 -3.89 12.63 4.24
CA SER A 83 -4.03 12.89 2.79
C SER A 83 -5.35 13.56 2.41
N GLN A 84 -6.34 13.62 3.31
CA GLN A 84 -7.68 14.17 3.01
C GLN A 84 -7.66 15.66 2.61
N ILE A 85 -6.58 16.39 2.91
CA ILE A 85 -6.38 17.79 2.49
C ILE A 85 -6.00 17.89 0.99
N SER A 86 -5.65 16.77 0.35
CA SER A 86 -5.34 16.72 -1.09
C SER A 86 -6.61 16.85 -1.94
N SER A 87 -6.56 17.72 -2.97
CA SER A 87 -7.71 18.08 -3.81
C SER A 87 -8.17 17.01 -4.79
N TYR A 88 -7.56 15.82 -4.80
CA TYR A 88 -7.84 14.77 -5.79
C TYR A 88 -8.33 13.47 -5.13
N PRO A 89 -9.45 12.90 -5.60
CA PRO A 89 -9.89 11.59 -5.15
C PRO A 89 -8.80 10.53 -5.41
N LEU A 90 -8.76 9.49 -4.59
CA LEU A 90 -7.91 8.31 -4.80
C LEU A 90 -8.79 7.13 -5.21
N ALA A 91 -8.48 6.53 -6.35
CA ALA A 91 -9.07 5.25 -6.75
C ALA A 91 -8.02 4.15 -6.71
N LEU A 92 -8.37 2.99 -6.14
CA LEU A 92 -7.54 1.80 -6.13
C LEU A 92 -8.16 0.72 -7.02
N VAL A 93 -7.45 0.31 -8.07
CA VAL A 93 -7.78 -0.89 -8.84
C VAL A 93 -6.97 -2.07 -8.31
N TRP A 94 -7.65 -3.01 -7.67
CA TRP A 94 -7.03 -4.20 -7.10
C TRP A 94 -7.32 -5.41 -7.98
N LYS A 95 -6.35 -5.76 -8.83
CA LYS A 95 -6.47 -6.88 -9.78
C LYS A 95 -6.13 -8.20 -9.08
N HIS A 96 -6.71 -9.30 -9.54
CA HIS A 96 -6.42 -10.65 -9.03
C HIS A 96 -6.60 -10.76 -7.51
N PHE A 97 -7.61 -10.10 -6.95
CA PHE A 97 -7.83 -9.99 -5.50
C PHE A 97 -7.83 -11.35 -4.75
N PRO A 98 -8.35 -12.46 -5.29
CA PRO A 98 -8.26 -13.76 -4.63
C PRO A 98 -6.83 -14.22 -4.32
N TYR A 99 -5.83 -13.80 -5.10
CA TYR A 99 -4.43 -14.10 -4.81
C TYR A 99 -3.93 -13.31 -3.59
N SER A 100 -4.36 -12.07 -3.41
CA SER A 100 -4.06 -11.30 -2.19
C SER A 100 -4.67 -11.95 -0.97
N GLN A 101 -5.94 -12.38 -1.04
CA GLN A 101 -6.58 -13.11 0.05
C GLN A 101 -5.82 -14.39 0.42
N LYS A 102 -5.27 -15.10 -0.57
CA LYS A 102 -4.43 -16.27 -0.32
C LYS A 102 -3.11 -15.91 0.38
N GLY A 103 -2.48 -14.79 0.01
CA GLY A 103 -1.20 -14.38 0.57
C GLY A 103 -1.31 -13.74 1.97
N MET A 104 -2.28 -12.86 2.18
CA MET A 104 -2.40 -12.07 3.41
C MET A 104 -3.58 -12.47 4.30
N GLY A 105 -4.43 -13.39 3.86
CA GLY A 105 -5.63 -13.81 4.59
C GLY A 105 -6.89 -13.04 4.16
N VAL A 106 -8.03 -13.76 4.17
CA VAL A 106 -9.33 -13.21 3.76
C VAL A 106 -9.79 -12.07 4.67
N LEU A 107 -9.61 -12.22 5.99
CA LEU A 107 -10.00 -11.20 6.96
C LEU A 107 -9.12 -9.96 6.85
N SER A 108 -7.79 -10.11 6.81
CA SER A 108 -6.87 -8.98 6.63
C SER A 108 -7.17 -8.20 5.33
N ALA A 109 -7.39 -8.91 4.22
CA ALA A 109 -7.76 -8.27 2.96
C ALA A 109 -9.11 -7.53 3.03
N ALA A 110 -10.10 -8.08 3.75
CA ALA A 110 -11.38 -7.41 3.97
C ALA A 110 -11.22 -6.14 4.83
N SER A 111 -10.48 -6.20 5.93
CA SER A 111 -10.23 -5.05 6.81
C SER A 111 -9.49 -3.92 6.10
N VAL A 112 -8.54 -4.24 5.22
CA VAL A 112 -7.89 -3.23 4.38
C VAL A 112 -8.90 -2.54 3.47
N VAL A 113 -9.80 -3.30 2.82
CA VAL A 113 -10.84 -2.73 1.95
C VAL A 113 -11.80 -1.85 2.74
N GLU A 114 -12.14 -2.24 3.96
CA GLU A 114 -12.98 -1.45 4.87
C GLU A 114 -12.32 -0.12 5.21
N VAL A 115 -11.06 -0.10 5.66
CA VAL A 115 -10.32 1.13 5.97
C VAL A 115 -10.22 2.02 4.73
N LEU A 116 -9.85 1.47 3.57
CA LEU A 116 -9.76 2.27 2.34
C LEU A 116 -11.10 2.96 2.01
N ARG A 117 -12.21 2.24 2.11
CA ARG A 117 -13.55 2.77 1.83
C ARG A 117 -14.02 3.76 2.89
N GLU A 118 -13.70 3.53 4.16
CA GLU A 118 -14.00 4.45 5.27
C GLU A 118 -13.42 5.84 4.99
N TYR A 119 -12.21 5.90 4.44
CA TYR A 119 -11.53 7.15 4.08
C TYR A 119 -11.83 7.63 2.65
N GLY A 120 -12.84 7.06 1.99
CA GLY A 120 -13.36 7.55 0.70
C GLY A 120 -12.56 7.12 -0.53
N VAL A 121 -11.71 6.09 -0.43
CA VAL A 121 -11.01 5.52 -1.59
C VAL A 121 -11.98 4.67 -2.43
N ASP A 122 -12.06 4.94 -3.73
CA ASP A 122 -12.83 4.11 -4.68
C ASP A 122 -12.07 2.80 -4.97
N VAL A 123 -12.41 1.73 -4.24
CA VAL A 123 -11.77 0.41 -4.39
C VAL A 123 -12.53 -0.46 -5.40
N LYS A 124 -11.89 -0.71 -6.55
CA LYS A 124 -12.36 -1.59 -7.63
C LYS A 124 -11.62 -2.92 -7.61
N ILE A 125 -12.27 -3.95 -7.06
CA ILE A 125 -11.78 -5.33 -7.05
C ILE A 125 -12.02 -5.98 -8.42
N ARG A 126 -10.99 -6.64 -8.97
CA ARG A 126 -11.01 -7.35 -10.25
C ARG A 126 -10.30 -8.70 -10.17
#